data_AF-A0A932ZRD6-F1
#
_entry.id   AF-A0A932ZRD6-F1
#
_cell.length_a   1.000
_cell.length_b   1.000
_cell.length_c   1.000
_cell.angle_alpha   90.00
_cell.angle_beta   90.00
_cell.angle_gamma   90.00
#
_symmetry.space_group_name_H-M   'P 1'
#
loop_
_entity.id
_entity.type
_entity.pdbx_description
1 polymer ?
#
loop_
_entity_poly.entity_id
_entity_poly.type
_entity_poly.pdbx_seq_one_letter_code
_entity_poly.pdbx_strand_id
1 'polypeptide(L)'
;MFRMRSWGRFAVALSSGCALAFASGGLVSGVPGKTATEGEVDARVDQVLRTSEGEGALDAGAPADSLRGRMYAARITASKALGELDSRVARTSLPFLIRTLDRVREDLSQQPTAYLQAHQDDLVLWARVARSLGQIGDPLAAPALLQVLRTTKIREATVRQEIAVDQGRNVTQTDTVREDLLRDVRLAAIEALSALRVSYAVGDLIDLLTDPDLAIRTASHGVLRHLTNHDHPYDPKVEASLALGQNRWRQWWGRAHEQDRLDWMREGFVAGGVEMGDLSSHDALPALVAVLNHRSSWFRANARERILTLTWEVPLDGLQVILPHLKQEGLHPDAQDTLSLLFVDLAQRRLQLTWIEERLAGKTDPETGRLVELGVLPFAYEPLPPVDLPPAERERLMTEWVQRKDVLVSRMDTWLQAQISR
;
A
#
# COMPACT_ATOMS: atom_id res chain seq x y z
N MET A 1 -62.63 19.46 0.19
CA MET A 1 -61.73 19.67 -0.96
C MET A 1 -60.45 20.34 -0.44
N PHE A 2 -59.62 19.59 0.30
CA PHE A 2 -58.35 20.05 0.87
C PHE A 2 -57.33 18.90 0.79
N ARG A 3 -56.25 19.08 0.03
CA ARG A 3 -55.03 18.27 0.00
C ARG A 3 -53.92 19.17 -0.56
N MET A 4 -52.85 19.41 0.21
CA MET A 4 -51.52 18.77 0.12
C MET A 4 -50.68 19.34 -1.05
N ARG A 5 -49.35 19.51 -1.01
CA ARG A 5 -48.28 19.10 -0.10
C ARG A 5 -46.94 19.73 -0.57
N SER A 6 -46.04 19.94 0.39
CA SER A 6 -44.57 19.76 0.34
C SER A 6 -43.76 20.36 -0.83
N TRP A 7 -43.06 21.45 -0.54
CA TRP A 7 -41.74 21.76 -1.10
C TRP A 7 -40.70 21.50 -0.01
N GLY A 8 -39.86 20.48 -0.18
CA GLY A 8 -38.88 20.10 0.84
C GLY A 8 -37.93 18.95 0.48
N ARG A 9 -37.87 18.51 -0.79
CA ARG A 9 -36.98 17.43 -1.22
C ARG A 9 -36.59 17.61 -2.69
N PHE A 10 -35.67 18.54 -2.99
CA PHE A 10 -35.00 18.54 -4.30
C PHE A 10 -33.55 19.07 -4.31
N ALA A 11 -33.01 19.53 -3.18
CA ALA A 11 -31.65 20.10 -3.14
C ALA A 11 -30.55 19.15 -2.59
N VAL A 12 -30.88 17.90 -2.25
CA VAL A 12 -29.92 16.95 -1.61
C VAL A 12 -29.24 16.01 -2.63
N ALA A 13 -29.65 15.99 -3.90
CA ALA A 13 -29.30 14.90 -4.81
C ALA A 13 -28.08 15.10 -5.74
N LEU A 14 -27.53 16.31 -5.88
CA LEU A 14 -26.57 16.58 -6.97
C LEU A 14 -25.08 16.58 -6.60
N SER A 15 -24.69 16.71 -5.32
CA SER A 15 -23.26 16.65 -4.91
C SER A 15 -22.85 15.30 -4.33
N SER A 16 -23.75 14.60 -3.62
CA SER A 16 -23.51 13.24 -3.11
C SER A 16 -23.54 12.18 -4.21
N GLY A 17 -24.19 12.46 -5.35
CA GLY A 17 -24.36 11.51 -6.46
C GLY A 17 -23.05 11.13 -7.17
N CYS A 18 -22.12 12.06 -7.35
CA CYS A 18 -20.83 11.77 -8.01
C CYS A 18 -19.89 10.93 -7.15
N ALA A 19 -19.89 11.14 -5.83
CA ALA A 19 -19.06 10.36 -4.90
C ALA A 19 -19.65 8.96 -4.63
N LEU A 20 -20.98 8.84 -4.54
CA LEU A 20 -21.66 7.54 -4.42
C LEU A 20 -21.59 6.71 -5.71
N ALA A 21 -21.61 7.34 -6.89
CA ALA A 21 -21.37 6.65 -8.16
C ALA A 21 -19.96 6.05 -8.25
N PHE A 22 -18.96 6.67 -7.60
CA PHE A 22 -17.61 6.11 -7.50
C PHE A 22 -17.52 4.91 -6.53
N ALA A 23 -18.20 4.97 -5.39
CA ALA A 23 -18.12 3.93 -4.35
C ALA A 23 -19.01 2.69 -4.59
N SER A 24 -19.94 2.74 -5.55
CA SER A 24 -20.88 1.63 -5.84
C SER A 24 -20.61 0.91 -7.18
N GLY A 25 -19.38 0.98 -7.70
CA GLY A 25 -18.96 0.26 -8.91
C GLY A 25 -19.17 1.01 -10.23
N GLY A 26 -19.34 2.34 -10.20
CA GLY A 26 -19.53 3.17 -11.39
C GLY A 26 -18.27 3.51 -12.19
N LEU A 27 -17.34 2.56 -12.35
CA LEU A 27 -16.33 2.58 -13.44
C LEU A 27 -16.83 1.86 -14.69
N VAL A 28 -18.10 1.48 -14.71
CA VAL A 28 -18.81 1.03 -15.92
C VAL A 28 -19.43 2.25 -16.57
N SER A 29 -19.23 2.41 -17.88
CA SER A 29 -20.02 3.37 -18.65
C SER A 29 -21.52 3.14 -18.36
N GLY A 30 -22.40 4.12 -18.56
CA GLY A 30 -23.85 3.90 -18.46
C GLY A 30 -24.42 2.83 -19.41
N VAL A 31 -23.57 2.16 -20.19
CA VAL A 31 -23.86 1.01 -21.03
C VAL A 31 -23.39 -0.27 -20.31
N PRO A 32 -24.31 -1.21 -20.02
CA PRO A 32 -23.95 -2.53 -19.52
C PRO A 32 -22.91 -3.19 -20.44
N GLY A 33 -21.74 -3.55 -19.90
CA GLY A 33 -20.67 -4.26 -20.62
C GLY A 33 -19.54 -3.40 -21.20
N LYS A 34 -19.52 -2.08 -20.99
CA LYS A 34 -18.37 -1.23 -21.37
C LYS A 34 -17.56 -0.82 -20.15
N THR A 35 -16.30 -1.24 -20.11
CA THR A 35 -15.28 -0.71 -19.19
C THR A 35 -14.94 0.72 -19.60
N ALA A 36 -14.77 1.61 -18.62
CA ALA A 36 -14.27 2.97 -18.88
C ALA A 36 -12.89 2.90 -19.54
N THR A 37 -12.66 3.77 -20.52
CA THR A 37 -11.35 3.94 -21.16
C THR A 37 -10.39 4.68 -20.23
N GLU A 38 -9.08 4.50 -20.43
CA GLU A 38 -8.02 5.15 -19.63
C GLU A 38 -8.24 6.69 -19.55
N GLY A 39 -8.53 7.33 -20.69
CA GLY A 39 -8.82 8.76 -20.74
C GLY A 39 -10.11 9.19 -20.00
N GLU A 40 -11.10 8.31 -19.87
CA GLU A 40 -12.32 8.60 -19.09
C GLU A 40 -12.06 8.50 -17.58
N VAL A 41 -11.19 7.59 -17.15
CA VAL A 41 -10.77 7.47 -15.75
C VAL A 41 -9.94 8.69 -15.36
N ASP A 42 -8.94 9.06 -16.17
CA ASP A 42 -8.11 10.24 -15.93
C ASP A 42 -8.96 11.53 -15.92
N ALA A 43 -9.86 11.70 -16.88
CA ALA A 43 -10.75 12.86 -16.91
C ALA A 43 -11.67 12.95 -15.68
N ARG A 44 -12.13 11.81 -15.16
CA ARG A 44 -12.94 11.74 -13.93
C ARG A 44 -12.12 12.01 -12.68
N VAL A 45 -10.91 11.47 -12.60
CA VAL A 45 -9.97 11.81 -11.52
C VAL A 45 -9.73 13.31 -11.54
N ASP A 46 -9.33 13.89 -12.67
CA ASP A 46 -9.12 15.33 -12.84
C ASP A 46 -10.35 16.18 -12.51
N GLN A 47 -11.56 15.70 -12.83
CA GLN A 47 -12.80 16.38 -12.47
C GLN A 47 -13.01 16.38 -10.96
N VAL A 48 -12.79 15.25 -10.28
CA VAL A 48 -12.86 15.12 -8.82
C VAL A 48 -11.80 16.00 -8.16
N LEU A 49 -10.58 16.03 -8.71
CA LEU A 49 -9.50 16.88 -8.20
C LEU A 49 -9.91 18.35 -8.28
N ARG A 50 -10.36 18.83 -9.44
CA ARG A 50 -10.82 20.22 -9.66
C ARG A 50 -11.98 20.61 -8.75
N THR A 51 -13.00 19.75 -8.64
CA THR A 51 -14.13 20.00 -7.72
C THR A 51 -13.70 20.00 -6.25
N SER A 52 -12.72 19.17 -5.87
CA SER A 52 -12.17 19.15 -4.52
C SER A 52 -11.28 20.37 -4.19
N GLU A 53 -10.71 21.00 -5.21
CA GLU A 53 -9.91 22.23 -5.10
C GLU A 53 -10.77 23.50 -5.13
N GLY A 54 -12.07 23.37 -5.40
CA GLY A 54 -13.01 24.50 -5.51
C GLY A 54 -13.05 25.14 -6.90
N GLU A 55 -12.39 24.53 -7.89
CA GLU A 55 -12.45 24.95 -9.29
C GLU A 55 -13.73 24.40 -9.94
N GLY A 56 -14.85 25.09 -9.71
CA GLY A 56 -16.09 24.87 -10.46
C GLY A 56 -17.37 24.86 -9.60
N ALA A 57 -18.21 25.87 -9.84
CA ALA A 57 -19.64 25.92 -9.55
C ALA A 57 -20.11 25.30 -8.21
N LEU A 58 -19.62 25.82 -7.09
CA LEU A 58 -20.35 25.72 -5.83
C LEU A 58 -21.27 26.93 -5.71
N ASP A 59 -22.56 26.63 -5.51
CA ASP A 59 -23.67 27.57 -5.42
C ASP A 59 -23.33 28.74 -4.47
N ALA A 60 -23.31 29.97 -5.00
CA ALA A 60 -22.76 31.16 -4.34
C ALA A 60 -23.52 31.60 -3.06
N GLY A 61 -24.55 30.84 -2.64
CA GLY A 61 -25.39 31.13 -1.48
C GLY A 61 -25.22 30.19 -0.27
N ALA A 62 -24.39 29.14 -0.34
CA ALA A 62 -24.21 28.25 0.80
C ALA A 62 -23.24 28.84 1.85
N PRO A 63 -23.53 28.70 3.17
CA PRO A 63 -22.60 29.14 4.22
C PRO A 63 -21.22 28.49 4.04
N ALA A 64 -20.15 29.26 4.25
CA ALA A 64 -18.77 28.82 4.05
C ALA A 64 -18.44 27.51 4.80
N ASP A 65 -18.98 27.33 6.01
CA ASP A 65 -18.78 26.12 6.82
C ASP A 65 -19.46 24.87 6.21
N SER A 66 -20.63 25.05 5.59
CA SER A 66 -21.36 23.97 4.90
C SER A 66 -20.68 23.54 3.60
N LEU A 67 -20.03 24.49 2.90
CA LEU A 67 -19.23 24.18 1.72
C LEU A 67 -17.95 23.46 2.10
N ARG A 68 -17.27 23.91 3.17
CA ARG A 68 -16.04 23.29 3.68
C ARG A 68 -16.25 21.82 4.08
N GLY A 69 -17.27 21.53 4.89
CA GLY A 69 -17.57 20.14 5.28
C GLY A 69 -17.89 19.23 4.09
N ARG A 70 -18.55 19.74 3.06
CA ARG A 70 -18.84 18.99 1.82
C ARG A 70 -17.58 18.73 0.99
N MET A 71 -16.73 19.75 0.81
CA MET A 71 -15.45 19.58 0.13
C MET A 71 -14.56 18.57 0.87
N TYR A 72 -14.61 18.59 2.20
CA TYR A 72 -13.84 17.68 3.03
C TYR A 72 -14.27 16.22 2.89
N ALA A 73 -15.58 15.96 2.99
CA ALA A 73 -16.13 14.63 2.78
C ALA A 73 -15.82 14.10 1.35
N ALA A 74 -15.84 14.98 0.36
CA ALA A 74 -15.45 14.65 -1.02
C ALA A 74 -13.96 14.27 -1.10
N ARG A 75 -13.06 15.03 -0.47
CA ARG A 75 -11.61 14.74 -0.42
C ARG A 75 -11.31 13.41 0.28
N ILE A 76 -11.98 13.12 1.40
CA ILE A 76 -11.82 11.82 2.09
C ILE A 76 -12.25 10.68 1.16
N THR A 77 -13.41 10.82 0.52
CA THR A 77 -13.95 9.79 -0.37
C THR A 77 -13.05 9.58 -1.58
N ALA A 78 -12.58 10.67 -2.20
CA ALA A 78 -11.65 10.63 -3.33
C ALA A 78 -10.33 9.97 -2.93
N SER A 79 -9.72 10.38 -1.82
CA SER A 79 -8.46 9.81 -1.35
C SER A 79 -8.59 8.31 -1.09
N LYS A 80 -9.70 7.88 -0.48
CA LYS A 80 -9.98 6.45 -0.30
C LYS A 80 -10.03 5.72 -1.64
N ALA A 81 -10.87 6.21 -2.55
CA ALA A 81 -11.07 5.57 -3.84
C ALA A 81 -9.75 5.45 -4.60
N LEU A 82 -8.93 6.52 -4.62
CA LEU A 82 -7.62 6.53 -5.26
C LEU A 82 -6.65 5.48 -4.70
N GLY A 83 -6.69 5.21 -3.39
CA GLY A 83 -5.90 4.13 -2.77
C GLY A 83 -6.41 2.72 -3.09
N GLU A 84 -7.68 2.58 -3.48
CA GLU A 84 -8.31 1.31 -3.87
C GLU A 84 -8.22 1.03 -5.39
N LEU A 85 -7.73 1.98 -6.20
CA LEU A 85 -7.57 1.82 -7.64
C LEU A 85 -6.39 0.90 -8.00
N ASP A 86 -6.45 0.33 -9.20
CA ASP A 86 -5.32 -0.39 -9.80
C ASP A 86 -4.06 0.50 -9.87
N SER A 87 -2.91 -0.12 -9.62
CA SER A 87 -1.60 0.50 -9.39
C SER A 87 -1.21 1.56 -10.42
N ARG A 88 -1.62 1.42 -11.68
CA ARG A 88 -1.27 2.37 -12.76
C ARG A 88 -2.02 3.70 -12.62
N VAL A 89 -3.33 3.66 -12.41
CA VAL A 89 -4.16 4.87 -12.17
C VAL A 89 -3.86 5.44 -10.79
N ALA A 90 -3.60 4.58 -9.81
CA ALA A 90 -3.21 5.00 -8.48
C ALA A 90 -1.93 5.88 -8.52
N ARG A 91 -0.95 5.54 -9.37
CA ARG A 91 0.27 6.34 -9.57
C ARG A 91 0.03 7.72 -10.19
N THR A 92 -0.91 7.87 -11.12
CA THR A 92 -1.20 9.21 -11.69
C THR A 92 -1.79 10.16 -10.64
N SER A 93 -2.45 9.61 -9.63
CA SER A 93 -2.99 10.38 -8.50
C SER A 93 -1.96 10.77 -7.43
N LEU A 94 -0.74 10.22 -7.50
CA LEU A 94 0.29 10.40 -6.49
C LEU A 94 0.65 11.87 -6.22
N PRO A 95 0.88 12.73 -7.23
CA PRO A 95 1.20 14.14 -6.99
C PRO A 95 0.08 14.88 -6.26
N PHE A 96 -1.18 14.53 -6.51
CA PHE A 96 -2.33 15.14 -5.84
C PHE A 96 -2.38 14.77 -4.35
N LEU A 97 -2.18 13.49 -4.04
CA LEU A 97 -2.16 13.01 -2.64
C LEU A 97 -1.00 13.63 -1.86
N ILE A 98 0.19 13.71 -2.46
CA ILE A 98 1.35 14.39 -1.85
C ILE A 98 1.05 15.86 -1.60
N ARG A 99 0.52 16.59 -2.59
CA ARG A 99 0.11 18.00 -2.42
C ARG A 99 -0.94 18.18 -1.32
N THR A 100 -1.85 17.23 -1.17
CA THR A 100 -2.87 17.25 -0.11
C THR A 100 -2.20 17.13 1.27
N LEU A 101 -1.20 16.26 1.43
CA LEU A 101 -0.43 16.19 2.68
C LEU A 101 0.33 17.49 2.95
N ASP A 102 0.98 18.05 1.93
CA ASP A 102 1.79 19.27 2.05
C ASP A 102 0.94 20.49 2.43
N ARG A 103 -0.27 20.60 1.88
CA ARG A 103 -1.19 21.70 2.22
C ARG A 103 -1.63 21.66 3.68
N VAL A 104 -2.12 20.50 4.13
CA VAL A 104 -2.50 20.32 5.55
C VAL A 104 -1.30 20.60 6.46
N ARG A 105 -0.09 20.19 6.05
CA ARG A 105 1.16 20.51 6.77
C ARG A 105 1.42 22.01 6.85
N GLU A 106 1.31 22.72 5.74
CA GLU A 106 1.59 24.15 5.66
C GLU A 106 0.62 24.94 6.55
N ASP A 107 -0.68 24.64 6.44
CA ASP A 107 -1.71 25.27 7.25
C ASP A 107 -1.49 24.97 8.76
N LEU A 108 -1.17 23.72 9.10
CA LEU A 108 -0.77 23.32 10.47
C LEU A 108 0.52 23.99 10.94
N SER A 109 1.42 24.37 10.03
CA SER A 109 2.70 24.99 10.37
C SER A 109 2.53 26.46 10.72
N GLN A 110 1.62 27.16 10.02
CA GLN A 110 1.37 28.59 10.22
C GLN A 110 0.62 28.89 11.52
N GLN A 111 -0.44 28.11 11.85
CA GLN A 111 -1.28 28.39 13.02
C GLN A 111 -1.68 27.11 13.77
N PRO A 112 -0.75 26.48 14.49
CA PRO A 112 -0.91 25.09 14.93
C PRO A 112 -2.11 24.88 15.86
N THR A 113 -2.23 25.72 16.88
CA THR A 113 -3.26 25.61 17.92
C THR A 113 -4.65 25.92 17.37
N ALA A 114 -4.78 27.05 16.68
CA ALA A 114 -6.05 27.48 16.08
C ALA A 114 -6.50 26.52 14.97
N TYR A 115 -5.55 26.00 14.18
CA TYR A 115 -5.84 25.04 13.14
C TYR A 115 -6.37 23.73 13.74
N LEU A 116 -5.68 23.14 14.72
CA LEU A 116 -6.10 21.88 15.34
C LEU A 116 -7.46 21.99 16.05
N GLN A 117 -7.82 23.18 16.56
CA GLN A 117 -9.12 23.44 17.16
C GLN A 117 -10.24 23.50 16.12
N ALA A 118 -9.98 24.13 14.97
CA ALA A 118 -11.00 24.36 13.95
C ALA A 118 -11.05 23.29 12.85
N HIS A 119 -10.05 22.42 12.76
CA HIS A 119 -9.82 21.50 11.62
C HIS A 119 -9.46 20.08 12.07
N GLN A 120 -10.27 19.49 12.96
CA GLN A 120 -10.18 18.07 13.30
C GLN A 120 -10.44 17.19 12.06
N ASP A 121 -11.42 17.62 11.28
CA ASP A 121 -11.63 17.31 9.88
C ASP A 121 -10.48 17.83 9.01
N ASP A 122 -9.22 17.70 9.36
CA ASP A 122 -8.11 17.76 8.40
C ASP A 122 -7.11 16.67 8.75
N LEU A 123 -6.97 16.38 10.05
CA LEU A 123 -6.23 15.21 10.56
C LEU A 123 -6.81 13.89 10.05
N VAL A 124 -8.13 13.74 9.96
CA VAL A 124 -8.78 12.52 9.43
C VAL A 124 -8.38 12.29 7.97
N LEU A 125 -8.41 13.34 7.14
CA LEU A 125 -7.98 13.34 5.75
C LEU A 125 -6.49 13.06 5.65
N TRP A 126 -5.66 13.64 6.52
CA TRP A 126 -4.23 13.39 6.56
C TRP A 126 -3.92 11.91 6.79
N ALA A 127 -4.59 11.29 7.77
CA ALA A 127 -4.47 9.85 8.03
C ALA A 127 -4.99 9.02 6.85
N ARG A 128 -6.07 9.46 6.19
CA ARG A 128 -6.62 8.76 5.02
C ARG A 128 -5.67 8.81 3.83
N VAL A 129 -5.15 9.99 3.50
CA VAL A 129 -4.19 10.19 2.41
C VAL A 129 -2.92 9.40 2.68
N ALA A 130 -2.41 9.39 3.91
CA ALA A 130 -1.25 8.57 4.27
C ALA A 130 -1.49 7.08 4.00
N ARG A 131 -2.66 6.54 4.39
CA ARG A 131 -3.03 5.15 4.08
C ARG A 131 -3.12 4.90 2.57
N SER A 132 -3.76 5.81 1.82
CA SER A 132 -3.88 5.68 0.37
C SER A 132 -2.51 5.67 -0.31
N LEU A 133 -1.58 6.52 0.12
CA LEU A 133 -0.20 6.50 -0.38
C LEU A 133 0.51 5.17 -0.08
N GLY A 134 0.28 4.61 1.11
CA GLY A 134 0.76 3.27 1.46
C GLY A 134 0.18 2.16 0.58
N GLN A 135 -1.12 2.24 0.25
CA GLN A 135 -1.80 1.29 -0.63
C GLN A 135 -1.31 1.39 -2.08
N ILE A 136 -1.05 2.60 -2.57
CA ILE A 136 -0.47 2.84 -3.90
C ILE A 136 0.92 2.19 -4.01
N GLY A 137 1.68 2.17 -2.92
CA GLY A 137 2.95 1.45 -2.87
C GLY A 137 4.10 2.17 -3.60
N ASP A 138 3.92 3.42 -4.01
CA ASP A 138 4.95 4.18 -4.75
C ASP A 138 5.97 4.83 -3.79
N PRO A 139 7.28 4.46 -3.86
CA PRO A 139 8.31 5.01 -2.98
C PRO A 139 8.48 6.53 -3.05
N LEU A 140 8.01 7.20 -4.12
CA LEU A 140 8.02 8.66 -4.21
C LEU A 140 7.15 9.34 -3.14
N ALA A 141 6.22 8.62 -2.50
CA ALA A 141 5.40 9.12 -1.40
C ALA A 141 6.17 9.27 -0.07
N ALA A 142 7.25 8.51 0.11
CA ALA A 142 7.89 8.38 1.41
C ALA A 142 8.45 9.68 2.00
N PRO A 143 9.06 10.61 1.26
CA PRO A 143 9.48 11.89 1.81
C PRO A 143 8.32 12.68 2.44
N ALA A 144 7.14 12.67 1.81
CA ALA A 144 5.95 13.33 2.33
C ALA A 144 5.45 12.65 3.62
N LEU A 145 5.44 11.31 3.66
CA LEU A 145 5.04 10.53 4.85
C LEU A 145 6.00 10.72 6.02
N LEU A 146 7.32 10.76 5.77
CA LEU A 146 8.31 11.08 6.81
C LEU A 146 8.09 12.48 7.38
N GLN A 147 7.75 13.44 6.53
CA GLN A 147 7.46 14.79 6.98
C GLN A 147 6.17 14.86 7.81
N VAL A 148 5.16 14.02 7.52
CA VAL A 148 3.97 13.87 8.36
C VAL A 148 4.34 13.38 9.76
N LEU A 149 5.22 12.37 9.87
CA LEU A 149 5.69 11.87 11.17
C LEU A 149 6.40 12.94 11.99
N ARG A 150 7.32 13.69 11.37
CA ARG A 150 8.08 14.76 12.04
C ARG A 150 7.15 15.88 12.52
N THR A 151 6.22 16.30 11.66
CA THR A 151 5.30 17.40 11.96
C THR A 151 4.35 17.04 13.11
N THR A 152 3.71 15.86 13.04
CA THR A 152 2.74 15.43 14.07
C THR A 152 3.38 15.22 15.44
N LYS A 153 4.62 14.72 15.50
CA LYS A 153 5.37 14.56 16.76
C LYS A 153 5.65 15.89 17.46
N ILE A 154 6.13 16.90 16.71
CA ILE A 154 6.38 18.26 17.26
C ILE A 154 5.08 18.87 17.78
N ARG A 155 3.96 18.63 17.08
CA ARG A 155 2.67 19.22 17.44
C ARG A 155 2.04 18.57 18.67
N GLU A 156 2.11 17.25 18.82
CA GLU A 156 1.63 16.62 20.05
C GLU A 156 2.38 17.15 21.29
N ALA A 157 3.69 17.36 21.19
CA ALA A 157 4.45 17.98 22.28
C ALA A 157 3.94 19.40 22.60
N THR A 158 3.58 20.18 21.57
CA THR A 158 3.00 21.52 21.73
C THR A 158 1.63 21.45 22.40
N VAL A 159 0.74 20.57 21.90
CA VAL A 159 -0.60 20.31 22.46
C VAL A 159 -0.52 19.95 23.94
N ARG A 160 0.38 19.06 24.30
CA ARG A 160 0.57 18.65 25.70
C ARG A 160 1.13 19.74 26.57
N GLN A 161 2.05 20.55 26.04
CA GLN A 161 2.57 21.69 26.77
C GLN A 161 1.47 22.73 27.03
N GLU A 162 0.59 22.99 26.05
CA GLU A 162 -0.58 23.87 26.24
C GLU A 162 -1.52 23.32 27.32
N ILE A 163 -1.85 22.03 27.25
CA ILE A 163 -2.68 21.37 28.26
C ILE A 163 -2.01 21.47 29.64
N ALA A 164 -0.69 21.27 29.72
CA ALA A 164 0.08 21.33 30.97
C ALA A 164 0.11 22.74 31.59
N VAL A 165 0.27 23.78 30.76
CA VAL A 165 0.24 25.19 31.22
C VAL A 165 -1.17 25.59 31.67
N ASP A 166 -2.19 25.06 30.99
CA ASP A 166 -3.59 25.32 31.34
C ASP A 166 -4.12 24.38 32.44
N GLN A 167 -3.29 23.62 33.17
CA GLN A 167 -3.72 22.70 34.26
C GLN A 167 -4.35 23.39 35.49
N GLY A 168 -4.60 24.70 35.45
CA GLY A 168 -5.60 25.37 36.29
C GLY A 168 -7.05 25.22 35.77
N ARG A 169 -7.23 24.71 34.56
CA ARG A 169 -8.48 24.42 33.86
C ARG A 169 -8.57 22.92 33.52
N ASN A 170 -9.80 22.44 33.58
CA ASN A 170 -10.17 21.04 33.40
C ASN A 170 -9.77 20.57 31.98
N VAL A 171 -8.93 19.53 31.86
CA VAL A 171 -8.61 18.91 30.55
C VAL A 171 -9.91 18.57 29.86
N THR A 172 -10.13 19.13 28.66
CA THR A 172 -11.42 19.01 27.98
C THR A 172 -11.46 17.74 27.13
N GLN A 173 -12.66 17.24 26.84
CA GLN A 173 -12.87 16.14 25.90
C GLN A 173 -12.30 16.44 24.50
N THR A 174 -12.20 17.71 24.13
CA THR A 174 -11.61 18.17 22.87
C THR A 174 -10.10 17.93 22.80
N ASP A 175 -9.41 18.01 23.93
CA ASP A 175 -7.95 17.80 24.00
C ASP A 175 -7.59 16.33 23.75
N THR A 176 -8.34 15.40 24.34
CA THR A 176 -8.14 13.96 24.12
C THR A 176 -8.41 13.55 22.68
N VAL A 177 -9.44 14.12 22.05
CA VAL A 177 -9.76 13.85 20.62
C VAL A 177 -8.62 14.32 19.71
N ARG A 178 -7.98 15.45 20.02
CA ARG A 178 -6.86 15.98 19.25
C ARG A 178 -5.62 15.09 19.32
N GLU A 179 -5.29 14.58 20.51
CA GLU A 179 -4.18 13.63 20.67
C GLU A 179 -4.44 12.32 19.93
N ASP A 180 -5.66 11.78 20.02
CA ASP A 180 -6.07 10.56 19.32
C ASP A 180 -5.95 10.71 17.79
N LEU A 181 -6.39 11.85 17.23
CA LEU A 181 -6.30 12.10 15.79
C LEU A 181 -4.84 12.24 15.33
N LEU A 182 -3.98 12.92 16.11
CA LEU A 182 -2.54 13.01 15.78
C LEU A 182 -1.85 11.64 15.84
N ARG A 183 -2.23 10.79 16.81
CA ARG A 183 -1.79 9.39 16.88
C ARG A 183 -2.20 8.63 15.62
N ASP A 184 -3.46 8.74 15.20
CA ASP A 184 -3.97 8.01 14.03
C ASP A 184 -3.25 8.41 12.74
N VAL A 185 -2.92 9.69 12.58
CA VAL A 185 -2.09 10.17 11.47
C VAL A 185 -0.69 9.53 11.50
N ARG A 186 -0.05 9.46 12.66
CA ARG A 186 1.27 8.81 12.79
C ARG A 186 1.22 7.31 12.48
N LEU A 187 0.23 6.59 13.00
CA LEU A 187 0.04 5.17 12.70
C LEU A 187 -0.12 4.95 11.19
N ALA A 188 -0.98 5.72 10.55
CA ALA A 188 -1.19 5.65 9.10
C ALA A 188 0.11 5.88 8.31
N ALA A 189 0.93 6.85 8.73
CA ALA A 189 2.20 7.11 8.07
C ALA A 189 3.24 6.00 8.31
N ILE A 190 3.31 5.41 9.51
CA ILE A 190 4.18 4.24 9.81
C ILE A 190 3.77 3.03 8.97
N GLU A 191 2.47 2.73 8.91
CA GLU A 191 1.92 1.64 8.10
C GLU A 191 2.24 1.85 6.61
N ALA A 192 2.07 3.06 6.10
CA ALA A 192 2.40 3.40 4.73
C ALA A 192 3.89 3.23 4.45
N LEU A 193 4.79 3.73 5.30
CA LEU A 193 6.23 3.56 5.14
C LEU A 193 6.65 2.08 5.16
N SER A 194 5.99 1.26 5.98
CA SER A 194 6.16 -0.20 5.99
C SER A 194 5.78 -0.83 4.65
N ALA A 195 4.63 -0.42 4.09
CA ALA A 195 4.18 -0.89 2.78
C ALA A 195 5.14 -0.47 1.65
N LEU A 196 5.69 0.74 1.73
CA LEU A 196 6.63 1.30 0.75
C LEU A 196 8.04 0.68 0.79
N ARG A 197 8.41 -0.03 1.87
CA ARG A 197 9.74 -0.67 2.01
C ARG A 197 10.94 0.26 1.92
N VAL A 198 10.76 1.53 2.26
CA VAL A 198 11.82 2.53 2.13
C VAL A 198 12.83 2.44 3.28
N SER A 199 14.05 1.99 2.98
CA SER A 199 15.12 1.82 3.98
C SER A 199 15.56 3.13 4.63
N TYR A 200 15.52 4.24 3.91
CA TYR A 200 15.89 5.56 4.45
C TYR A 200 14.92 6.08 5.54
N ALA A 201 13.76 5.44 5.72
CA ALA A 201 12.84 5.76 6.82
C ALA A 201 13.29 5.21 8.18
N VAL A 202 14.31 4.33 8.21
CA VAL A 202 14.74 3.66 9.45
C VAL A 202 15.15 4.64 10.54
N GLY A 203 15.88 5.70 10.21
CA GLY A 203 16.29 6.72 11.20
C GLY A 203 15.08 7.38 11.90
N ASP A 204 14.09 7.82 11.12
CA ASP A 204 12.87 8.43 11.65
C ASP A 204 12.02 7.44 12.47
N LEU A 205 11.98 6.16 12.08
CA LEU A 205 11.28 5.12 12.83
C LEU A 205 11.97 4.83 14.18
N ILE A 206 13.31 4.83 14.22
CA ILE A 206 14.06 4.68 15.48
C ILE A 206 13.71 5.80 16.47
N ASP A 207 13.49 7.02 15.97
CA ASP A 207 13.07 8.17 16.80
C ASP A 207 11.66 8.02 17.40
N LEU A 208 10.85 7.09 16.88
CA LEU A 208 9.52 6.77 17.38
C LEU A 208 9.51 5.63 18.42
N LEU A 209 10.65 4.99 18.70
CA LEU A 209 10.76 4.00 19.79
C LEU A 209 10.64 4.61 21.19
N THR A 210 10.68 5.94 21.29
CA THR A 210 10.42 6.69 22.52
C THR A 210 9.21 7.61 22.36
N ASP A 211 8.36 7.35 21.36
CA ASP A 211 7.08 8.07 21.23
C ASP A 211 6.26 7.86 22.51
N PRO A 212 5.58 8.87 23.05
CA PRO A 212 4.77 8.69 24.24
C PRO A 212 3.62 7.70 24.07
N ASP A 213 3.11 7.52 22.86
CA ASP A 213 2.02 6.58 22.59
C ASP A 213 2.53 5.16 22.37
N LEU A 214 1.93 4.19 23.10
CA LEU A 214 2.34 2.78 23.06
C LEU A 214 2.11 2.14 21.68
N ALA A 215 1.04 2.51 20.98
CA ALA A 215 0.73 1.96 19.66
C ALA A 215 1.78 2.42 18.65
N ILE A 216 2.21 3.69 18.71
CA ILE A 216 3.28 4.22 17.86
C ILE A 216 4.59 3.50 18.08
N ARG A 217 4.99 3.33 19.36
CA ARG A 217 6.21 2.57 19.73
C ARG A 217 6.19 1.15 19.20
N THR A 218 5.05 0.47 19.34
CA THR A 218 4.86 -0.93 18.92
C THR A 218 4.89 -1.05 17.40
N ALA A 219 4.16 -0.17 16.69
CA ALA A 219 4.12 -0.13 15.24
C ALA A 219 5.51 0.15 14.67
N SER A 220 6.20 1.18 15.16
CA SER A 220 7.55 1.53 14.70
C SER A 220 8.53 0.36 14.88
N HIS A 221 8.54 -0.28 16.06
CA HIS A 221 9.39 -1.45 16.28
C HIS A 221 9.06 -2.61 15.33
N GLY A 222 7.78 -2.87 15.09
CA GLY A 222 7.33 -3.85 14.11
C GLY A 222 7.88 -3.56 12.70
N VAL A 223 7.76 -2.31 12.25
CA VAL A 223 8.25 -1.87 10.94
C VAL A 223 9.78 -1.93 10.86
N LEU A 224 10.51 -1.54 11.91
CA LEU A 224 11.96 -1.66 11.94
C LEU A 224 12.41 -3.10 11.73
N ARG A 225 11.84 -4.06 12.47
CA ARG A 225 12.15 -5.49 12.27
C ARG A 225 11.86 -5.93 10.85
N HIS A 226 10.79 -5.38 10.27
CA HIS A 226 10.39 -5.73 8.93
C HIS A 226 11.32 -5.17 7.85
N LEU A 227 11.65 -3.88 7.91
CA LEU A 227 12.50 -3.21 6.91
C LEU A 227 13.94 -3.69 6.96
N THR A 228 14.44 -3.96 8.17
CA THR A 228 15.86 -4.20 8.44
C THR A 228 16.20 -5.68 8.55
N ASN A 229 15.21 -6.53 8.82
CA ASN A 229 15.40 -7.93 9.16
C ASN A 229 16.18 -8.17 10.48
N HIS A 230 16.33 -7.15 11.32
CA HIS A 230 16.96 -7.25 12.64
C HIS A 230 15.94 -7.20 13.77
N ASP A 231 16.26 -7.78 14.91
CA ASP A 231 15.48 -7.63 16.15
C ASP A 231 16.43 -7.26 17.29
N HIS A 232 16.03 -6.29 18.10
CA HIS A 232 16.79 -5.86 19.26
C HIS A 232 15.89 -5.94 20.49
N PRO A 233 16.38 -6.43 21.64
CA PRO A 233 15.53 -6.53 22.82
C PRO A 233 14.98 -5.16 23.19
N TYR A 234 13.66 -5.05 23.08
CA TYR A 234 12.89 -3.83 23.26
C TYR A 234 11.47 -4.20 23.71
N ASP A 235 11.09 -3.73 24.89
CA ASP A 235 9.72 -3.80 25.40
C ASP A 235 9.11 -2.39 25.35
N PRO A 236 8.13 -2.14 24.47
CA PRO A 236 7.52 -0.81 24.35
C PRO A 236 6.71 -0.40 25.59
N LYS A 237 6.47 -1.30 26.56
CA LYS A 237 5.73 -1.02 27.80
C LYS A 237 6.63 -0.63 28.97
N VAL A 238 7.94 -0.86 28.88
CA VAL A 238 8.88 -0.66 29.97
C VAL A 238 9.75 0.56 29.69
N GLU A 239 9.60 1.62 30.51
CA GLU A 239 10.30 2.90 30.32
C GLU A 239 11.83 2.74 30.20
N ALA A 240 12.43 1.93 31.08
CA ALA A 240 13.86 1.63 31.05
C ALA A 240 14.31 0.94 29.75
N SER A 241 13.40 0.24 29.07
CA SER A 241 13.68 -0.40 27.78
C SER A 241 13.64 0.57 26.60
N LEU A 242 12.98 1.73 26.71
CA LEU A 242 12.75 2.62 25.58
C LEU A 242 14.06 3.25 25.10
N ALA A 243 14.76 3.95 26.00
CA ALA A 243 16.04 4.58 25.69
C ALA A 243 17.12 3.54 25.31
N LEU A 244 17.15 2.39 26.00
CA LEU A 244 18.10 1.33 25.70
C LEU A 244 17.87 0.72 24.31
N GLY A 245 16.61 0.40 23.97
CA GLY A 245 16.26 -0.14 22.67
C GLY A 245 16.53 0.85 21.55
N GLN A 246 16.14 2.12 21.71
CA GLN A 246 16.45 3.18 20.75
C GLN A 246 17.96 3.33 20.53
N ASN A 247 18.76 3.34 21.60
CA ASN A 247 20.21 3.46 21.49
C ASN A 247 20.84 2.26 20.76
N ARG A 248 20.36 1.04 21.01
CA ARG A 248 20.83 -0.16 20.29
C ARG A 248 20.54 -0.06 18.79
N TRP A 249 19.31 0.31 18.44
CA TRP A 249 18.93 0.56 17.05
C TRP A 249 19.78 1.66 16.42
N ARG A 250 20.03 2.79 17.10
CA ARG A 250 20.89 3.86 16.59
C ARG A 250 22.34 3.41 16.39
N GLN A 251 22.90 2.64 17.33
CA GLN A 251 24.26 2.11 17.21
C GLN A 251 24.40 1.17 16.02
N TRP A 252 23.43 0.28 15.83
CA TRP A 252 23.40 -0.60 14.66
C TRP A 252 23.22 0.22 13.37
N TRP A 253 22.25 1.13 13.33
CA TRP A 253 21.97 1.97 12.15
C TRP A 253 23.17 2.85 11.78
N GLY A 254 23.89 3.40 12.76
CA GLY A 254 25.11 4.17 12.52
C GLY A 254 26.20 3.38 11.77
N ARG A 255 26.21 2.04 11.84
CA ARG A 255 27.11 1.18 11.05
C ARG A 255 26.47 0.68 9.75
N ALA A 256 25.16 0.46 9.75
CA ALA A 256 24.43 -0.18 8.65
C ALA A 256 23.94 0.80 7.57
N HIS A 257 23.70 2.08 7.90
CA HIS A 257 23.02 3.02 7.00
C HIS A 257 23.78 3.38 5.71
N GLU A 258 25.10 3.16 5.68
CA GLU A 258 25.94 3.35 4.50
C GLU A 258 26.05 2.08 3.64
N GLN A 259 25.52 0.95 4.12
CA GLN A 259 25.60 -0.35 3.43
C GLN A 259 24.41 -0.56 2.48
N ASP A 260 24.55 -1.50 1.55
CA ASP A 260 23.47 -1.90 0.67
C ASP A 260 22.31 -2.58 1.44
N ARG A 261 21.07 -2.41 0.95
CA ARG A 261 19.90 -2.99 1.62
C ARG A 261 19.95 -4.53 1.69
N LEU A 262 20.69 -5.19 0.83
CA LEU A 262 20.82 -6.64 0.86
C LEU A 262 21.83 -7.11 1.91
N ASP A 263 22.86 -6.32 2.23
CA ASP A 263 23.90 -6.71 3.18
C ASP A 263 23.38 -6.82 4.61
N TRP A 264 22.80 -5.74 5.15
CA TRP A 264 22.16 -5.75 6.47
C TRP A 264 20.95 -6.72 6.54
N MET A 265 20.23 -7.00 5.44
CA MET A 265 19.15 -8.00 5.43
C MET A 265 19.72 -9.42 5.56
N ARG A 266 20.82 -9.72 4.87
CA ARG A 266 21.59 -10.96 5.03
C ARG A 266 22.07 -11.11 6.47
N GLU A 267 22.67 -10.07 7.04
CA GLU A 267 23.08 -10.08 8.45
C GLU A 267 21.91 -10.39 9.39
N GLY A 268 20.72 -9.87 9.10
CA GLY A 268 19.51 -10.17 9.85
C GLY A 268 19.14 -11.65 9.83
N PHE A 269 19.19 -12.30 8.64
CA PHE A 269 18.94 -13.74 8.53
C PHE A 269 19.98 -14.56 9.29
N VAL A 270 21.27 -14.19 9.16
CA VAL A 270 22.38 -14.84 9.87
C VAL A 270 22.22 -14.69 11.39
N ALA A 271 21.87 -13.50 11.87
CA ALA A 271 21.61 -13.25 13.29
C ALA A 271 20.41 -14.05 13.82
N GLY A 272 19.45 -14.37 12.95
CA GLY A 272 18.34 -15.28 13.24
C GLY A 272 18.67 -16.77 13.08
N GLY A 273 19.93 -17.13 12.83
CA GLY A 273 20.39 -18.51 12.75
C GLY A 273 20.20 -19.17 11.38
N VAL A 274 20.00 -18.39 10.32
CA VAL A 274 19.91 -18.90 8.95
C VAL A 274 21.18 -18.51 8.20
N GLU A 275 21.98 -19.50 7.83
CA GLU A 275 23.11 -19.27 6.92
C GLU A 275 22.59 -18.72 5.58
N MET A 276 23.07 -17.54 5.22
CA MET A 276 22.59 -16.81 4.06
C MET A 276 23.77 -16.30 3.25
N GLY A 277 23.81 -16.71 1.97
CA GLY A 277 24.79 -16.24 1.01
C GLY A 277 24.50 -14.85 0.48
N ASP A 278 25.01 -14.56 -0.70
CA ASP A 278 24.71 -13.32 -1.42
C ASP A 278 23.22 -13.29 -1.84
N LEU A 279 22.45 -12.37 -1.24
CA LEU A 279 21.02 -12.20 -1.54
C LEU A 279 20.77 -11.69 -2.96
N SER A 280 21.76 -11.14 -3.65
CA SER A 280 21.66 -10.79 -5.06
C SER A 280 21.78 -12.00 -6.00
N SER A 281 22.27 -13.14 -5.49
CA SER A 281 22.43 -14.38 -6.26
C SER A 281 21.23 -15.33 -6.12
N HIS A 282 20.96 -16.08 -7.19
CA HIS A 282 20.04 -17.20 -7.20
C HIS A 282 20.45 -18.33 -6.25
N ASP A 283 21.72 -18.42 -5.89
CA ASP A 283 22.22 -19.39 -4.91
C ASP A 283 21.61 -19.19 -3.52
N ALA A 284 21.04 -18.01 -3.22
CA ALA A 284 20.32 -17.76 -1.98
C ALA A 284 18.93 -18.40 -1.93
N LEU A 285 18.35 -18.82 -3.07
CA LEU A 285 16.98 -19.30 -3.14
C LEU A 285 16.68 -20.51 -2.22
N PRO A 286 17.52 -21.56 -2.13
CA PRO A 286 17.27 -22.66 -1.20
C PRO A 286 17.19 -22.20 0.26
N ALA A 287 18.11 -21.31 0.69
CA ALA A 287 18.11 -20.76 2.03
C ALA A 287 16.88 -19.88 2.28
N LEU A 288 16.50 -19.02 1.33
CA LEU A 288 15.29 -18.18 1.42
C LEU A 288 14.01 -19.02 1.51
N VAL A 289 13.92 -20.13 0.77
CA VAL A 289 12.77 -21.05 0.86
C VAL A 289 12.71 -21.68 2.24
N ALA A 290 13.85 -22.08 2.82
CA ALA A 290 13.89 -22.59 4.20
C ALA A 290 13.40 -21.54 5.22
N VAL A 291 13.73 -20.25 5.02
CA VAL A 291 13.25 -19.14 5.85
C VAL A 291 11.72 -19.01 5.83
N LEU A 292 11.02 -19.47 4.79
CA LEU A 292 9.56 -19.43 4.76
C LEU A 292 8.91 -20.27 5.88
N ASN A 293 9.66 -21.17 6.52
CA ASN A 293 9.22 -21.90 7.72
C ASN A 293 9.64 -21.25 9.04
N HIS A 294 10.31 -20.11 8.99
CA HIS A 294 10.78 -19.43 10.19
C HIS A 294 9.59 -18.91 11.02
N ARG A 295 9.71 -19.00 12.35
CA ARG A 295 8.65 -18.57 13.30
C ARG A 295 8.29 -17.09 13.18
N SER A 296 9.29 -16.25 12.88
CA SER A 296 9.10 -14.81 12.76
C SER A 296 8.46 -14.46 11.42
N SER A 297 7.30 -13.83 11.45
CA SER A 297 6.56 -13.43 10.24
C SER A 297 7.33 -12.45 9.36
N TRP A 298 8.11 -11.54 9.95
CA TRP A 298 8.90 -10.57 9.17
C TRP A 298 10.06 -11.23 8.39
N PHE A 299 10.67 -12.30 8.94
CA PHE A 299 11.66 -13.11 8.20
C PHE A 299 11.01 -13.76 6.98
N ARG A 300 9.85 -14.41 7.17
CA ARG A 300 9.11 -15.03 6.06
C ARG A 300 8.76 -14.01 4.99
N ALA A 301 8.30 -12.83 5.38
CA ALA A 301 7.90 -11.80 4.44
C ALA A 301 9.09 -11.18 3.66
N ASN A 302 10.25 -11.00 4.30
CA ASN A 302 11.48 -10.55 3.63
C ASN A 302 12.04 -11.65 2.69
N ALA A 303 12.01 -12.91 3.13
CA ALA A 303 12.42 -14.02 2.27
C ALA A 303 11.53 -14.15 1.04
N ARG A 304 10.21 -14.01 1.21
CA ARG A 304 9.24 -13.96 0.11
C ARG A 304 9.55 -12.84 -0.89
N GLU A 305 9.74 -11.61 -0.41
CA GLU A 305 10.08 -10.46 -1.27
C GLU A 305 11.31 -10.80 -2.10
N ARG A 306 12.36 -11.32 -1.46
CA ARG A 306 13.60 -11.60 -2.16
C ARG A 306 13.48 -12.75 -3.15
N ILE A 307 12.73 -13.81 -2.83
CA ILE A 307 12.42 -14.89 -3.77
C ILE A 307 11.70 -14.31 -5.00
N LEU A 308 10.68 -13.46 -4.80
CA LEU A 308 9.96 -12.80 -5.90
C LEU A 308 10.90 -11.95 -6.77
N THR A 309 11.80 -11.18 -6.17
CA THR A 309 12.76 -10.34 -6.93
C THR A 309 13.74 -11.20 -7.70
N LEU A 310 14.35 -12.21 -7.07
CA LEU A 310 15.30 -13.10 -7.74
C LEU A 310 14.59 -13.85 -8.88
N THR A 311 13.46 -14.49 -8.60
CA THR A 311 12.71 -15.23 -9.61
C THR A 311 12.13 -14.36 -10.73
N TRP A 312 12.01 -13.04 -10.53
CA TRP A 312 11.67 -12.12 -11.62
C TRP A 312 12.74 -12.09 -12.72
N GLU A 313 14.01 -12.32 -12.37
CA GLU A 313 15.15 -12.20 -13.27
C GLU A 313 15.62 -13.57 -13.83
N VAL A 314 15.01 -14.67 -13.38
CA VAL A 314 15.42 -16.05 -13.74
C VAL A 314 14.71 -16.54 -15.01
N PRO A 315 15.45 -17.05 -16.02
CA PRO A 315 14.88 -17.89 -17.07
C PRO A 315 14.22 -19.13 -16.47
N LEU A 316 13.10 -19.60 -17.01
CA LEU A 316 12.29 -20.67 -16.42
C LEU A 316 13.06 -21.92 -15.99
N ASP A 317 14.14 -22.27 -16.69
CA ASP A 317 14.94 -23.44 -16.38
C ASP A 317 15.59 -23.36 -14.98
N GLY A 318 15.89 -22.14 -14.50
CA GLY A 318 16.35 -21.91 -13.13
C GLY A 318 15.28 -22.11 -12.06
N LEU A 319 13.99 -22.04 -12.41
CA LEU A 319 12.88 -22.31 -11.47
C LEU A 319 12.78 -23.81 -11.14
N GLN A 320 13.27 -24.69 -12.02
CA GLN A 320 13.30 -26.14 -11.77
C GLN A 320 14.18 -26.48 -10.55
N VAL A 321 15.17 -25.65 -10.23
CA VAL A 321 16.03 -25.80 -9.04
C VAL A 321 15.25 -25.50 -7.75
N ILE A 322 14.27 -24.60 -7.81
CA ILE A 322 13.49 -24.14 -6.65
C ILE A 322 12.32 -25.07 -6.37
N LEU A 323 11.67 -25.57 -7.43
CA LEU A 323 10.47 -26.42 -7.39
C LEU A 323 10.51 -27.56 -6.36
N PRO A 324 11.60 -28.36 -6.24
CA PRO A 324 11.71 -29.41 -5.21
C PRO A 324 11.65 -28.88 -3.78
N HIS A 325 12.24 -27.70 -3.53
CA HIS A 325 12.23 -27.05 -2.23
C HIS A 325 10.84 -26.49 -1.88
N LEU A 326 10.09 -26.04 -2.90
CA LEU A 326 8.71 -25.55 -2.73
C LEU A 326 7.70 -26.67 -2.46
N LYS A 327 8.01 -27.90 -2.87
CA LYS A 327 7.17 -29.09 -2.66
C LYS A 327 7.36 -29.76 -1.30
N GLN A 328 8.20 -29.19 -0.41
CA GLN A 328 8.39 -29.75 0.93
C GLN A 328 7.07 -29.70 1.71
N GLU A 329 6.63 -30.87 2.19
CA GLU A 329 5.50 -30.99 3.10
C GLU A 329 5.80 -30.28 4.43
N GLY A 330 4.78 -29.65 5.02
CA GLY A 330 4.90 -28.97 6.32
C GLY A 330 5.29 -27.48 6.24
N LEU A 331 5.21 -26.86 5.06
CA LEU A 331 5.33 -25.41 4.94
C LEU A 331 4.27 -24.69 5.79
N HIS A 332 4.66 -23.60 6.46
CA HIS A 332 3.71 -22.74 7.16
C HIS A 332 2.57 -22.29 6.20
N PRO A 333 1.30 -22.21 6.63
CA PRO A 333 0.18 -21.83 5.74
C PRO A 333 0.44 -20.54 4.93
N ASP A 334 0.90 -19.46 5.58
CA ASP A 334 1.31 -18.23 4.88
C ASP A 334 2.35 -18.44 3.77
N ALA A 335 3.26 -19.41 3.96
CA ALA A 335 4.26 -19.78 2.97
C ALA A 335 3.62 -20.53 1.80
N GLN A 336 2.67 -21.43 2.05
CA GLN A 336 1.94 -22.13 0.99
C GLN A 336 1.13 -21.17 0.12
N ASP A 337 0.43 -20.21 0.72
CA ASP A 337 -0.31 -19.18 -0.02
C ASP A 337 0.63 -18.34 -0.88
N THR A 338 1.75 -17.93 -0.28
CA THR A 338 2.80 -17.17 -0.97
C THR A 338 3.35 -17.93 -2.17
N LEU A 339 3.68 -19.21 -2.01
CA LEU A 339 4.19 -20.03 -3.10
C LEU A 339 3.13 -20.25 -4.16
N SER A 340 1.87 -20.41 -3.77
CA SER A 340 0.74 -20.54 -4.69
C SER A 340 0.56 -19.30 -5.56
N LEU A 341 0.80 -18.10 -5.01
CA LEU A 341 0.78 -16.84 -5.75
C LEU A 341 2.02 -16.69 -6.65
N LEU A 342 3.21 -17.03 -6.14
CA LEU A 342 4.45 -17.10 -6.92
C LEU A 342 4.28 -17.99 -8.15
N PHE A 343 3.72 -19.19 -7.98
CA PHE A 343 3.46 -20.12 -9.07
C PHE A 343 2.51 -19.55 -10.13
N VAL A 344 1.47 -18.84 -9.70
CA VAL A 344 0.49 -18.23 -10.62
C VAL A 344 1.15 -17.14 -11.44
N ASP A 345 1.89 -16.27 -10.77
CA ASP A 345 2.56 -15.15 -11.43
C ASP A 345 3.64 -15.64 -12.41
N LEU A 346 4.44 -16.64 -12.00
CA LEU A 346 5.42 -17.29 -12.87
C LEU A 346 4.75 -17.99 -14.07
N ALA A 347 3.63 -18.69 -13.85
CA ALA A 347 2.86 -19.33 -14.93
C ALA A 347 2.31 -18.31 -15.93
N GLN A 348 1.77 -17.20 -15.43
CA GLN A 348 1.21 -16.13 -16.25
C GLN A 348 2.29 -15.46 -17.09
N ARG A 349 3.49 -15.25 -16.54
CA ARG A 349 4.63 -14.73 -17.31
C ARG A 349 5.14 -15.68 -18.36
N ARG A 350 5.13 -16.99 -18.11
CA ARG A 350 5.46 -17.98 -19.14
C ARG A 350 4.51 -17.87 -20.33
N LEU A 351 3.21 -17.73 -20.08
CA LEU A 351 2.22 -17.54 -21.13
C LEU A 351 2.49 -16.25 -21.93
N GLN A 352 2.88 -15.16 -21.27
CA GLN A 352 3.21 -13.91 -21.95
C GLN A 352 4.50 -14.00 -22.77
N LEU A 353 5.58 -14.57 -22.22
CA LEU A 353 6.86 -14.72 -22.93
C LEU A 353 6.74 -15.66 -24.13
N THR A 354 6.12 -16.83 -23.96
CA THR A 354 5.87 -17.77 -25.06
C THR A 354 5.05 -17.10 -26.16
N TRP A 355 4.03 -16.31 -25.81
CA TRP A 355 3.24 -15.56 -26.80
C TRP A 355 4.08 -14.52 -27.55
N ILE A 356 5.00 -13.82 -26.86
CA ILE A 356 5.92 -12.87 -27.49
C ILE A 356 6.88 -13.62 -28.43
N GLU A 357 7.49 -14.71 -27.98
CA GLU A 357 8.45 -15.52 -28.75
C GLU A 357 7.80 -16.14 -29.99
N GLU A 358 6.62 -16.74 -29.88
CA GLU A 358 5.87 -17.31 -31.01
C GLU A 358 5.50 -16.24 -32.04
N ARG A 359 5.16 -15.02 -31.59
CA ARG A 359 4.86 -13.92 -32.51
C ARG A 359 6.09 -13.30 -33.14
N LEU A 360 7.21 -13.22 -32.44
CA LEU A 360 8.48 -12.79 -33.02
C LEU A 360 8.99 -13.82 -34.04
N ALA A 361 8.86 -15.11 -33.76
CA ALA A 361 9.24 -16.19 -34.67
C ALA A 361 8.35 -16.28 -35.92
N GLY A 362 7.08 -15.85 -35.83
CA GLY A 362 6.12 -15.92 -36.93
C GLY A 362 5.89 -14.63 -37.74
N LYS A 363 6.52 -13.49 -37.39
CA LYS A 363 6.17 -12.16 -37.97
C LYS A 363 7.34 -11.24 -38.34
N THR A 364 8.53 -11.77 -38.62
CA THR A 364 9.46 -11.07 -39.51
C THR A 364 9.08 -11.40 -40.95
N ASP A 365 8.62 -10.39 -41.69
CA ASP A 365 8.51 -10.49 -43.14
C ASP A 365 9.90 -10.85 -43.70
N PRO A 366 10.06 -12.02 -44.36
CA PRO A 366 11.37 -12.50 -44.78
C PRO A 366 12.03 -11.62 -45.86
N GLU A 367 11.27 -10.78 -46.56
CA GLU A 367 11.82 -9.88 -47.59
C GLU A 367 12.18 -8.50 -47.05
N THR A 368 11.47 -7.99 -46.04
CA THR A 368 11.62 -6.60 -45.57
C THR A 368 12.19 -6.46 -44.15
N GLY A 369 12.19 -7.54 -43.36
CA GLY A 369 12.64 -7.54 -41.96
C GLY A 369 11.78 -6.71 -41.01
N ARG A 370 10.60 -6.22 -41.44
CA ARG A 370 9.71 -5.40 -40.61
C ARG A 370 8.71 -6.26 -39.83
N LEU A 371 8.41 -5.83 -38.59
CA LEU A 371 7.40 -6.43 -37.73
C LEU A 371 5.99 -6.07 -38.23
N VAL A 372 5.15 -7.09 -38.48
CA VAL A 372 3.72 -6.92 -38.77
C VAL A 372 2.95 -6.56 -37.49
N GLU A 373 2.03 -5.59 -37.54
CA GLU A 373 1.25 -5.10 -36.39
C GLU A 373 0.77 -6.22 -35.44
N LEU A 374 1.07 -6.04 -34.16
CA LEU A 374 0.72 -6.96 -33.08
C LEU A 374 -0.70 -6.64 -32.59
N GLY A 375 -1.68 -7.51 -32.90
CA GLY A 375 -3.00 -7.44 -32.25
C GLY A 375 -2.92 -7.69 -30.73
N VAL A 376 -3.92 -7.24 -29.98
CA VAL A 376 -3.97 -7.30 -28.49
C VAL A 376 -3.82 -8.75 -27.97
N LEU A 377 -3.13 -8.92 -26.83
CA LEU A 377 -3.00 -10.18 -26.08
C LEU A 377 -4.40 -10.78 -25.77
N PRO A 378 -4.64 -12.09 -26.00
CA PRO A 378 -5.90 -12.73 -25.61
C PRO A 378 -5.98 -13.07 -24.10
N PHE A 379 -4.90 -12.88 -23.34
CA PHE A 379 -4.86 -13.10 -21.89
C PHE A 379 -4.82 -11.75 -21.17
N ALA A 380 -5.97 -11.08 -21.11
CA ALA A 380 -6.15 -9.96 -20.20
C ALA A 380 -6.06 -10.47 -18.76
N TYR A 381 -5.42 -9.72 -17.87
CA TYR A 381 -5.41 -9.98 -16.43
C TYR A 381 -6.85 -10.26 -15.96
N GLU A 382 -7.14 -11.49 -15.52
CA GLU A 382 -8.33 -11.72 -14.69
C GLU A 382 -7.95 -11.27 -13.28
N PRO A 383 -8.54 -10.17 -12.76
CA PRO A 383 -8.23 -9.71 -11.41
C PRO A 383 -8.63 -10.77 -10.38
N LEU A 384 -7.89 -10.84 -9.26
CA LEU A 384 -8.29 -11.64 -8.10
C LEU A 384 -9.71 -11.26 -7.64
N PRO A 385 -10.47 -12.19 -7.05
CA PRO A 385 -11.76 -11.88 -6.47
C PRO A 385 -11.65 -10.72 -5.45
N PRO A 386 -12.54 -9.72 -5.49
CA PRO A 386 -12.50 -8.58 -4.58
C PRO A 386 -12.50 -9.00 -3.09
N VAL A 387 -11.69 -8.30 -2.28
CA VAL A 387 -11.48 -8.60 -0.85
C VAL A 387 -12.68 -8.22 0.02
N ASP A 388 -13.68 -7.52 -0.52
CA ASP A 388 -14.89 -7.07 0.15
C ASP A 388 -16.11 -7.99 -0.08
N LEU A 389 -15.95 -9.08 -0.86
CA LEU A 389 -17.04 -10.04 -1.07
C LEU A 389 -17.40 -10.82 0.20
N PRO A 390 -18.69 -11.20 0.39
CA PRO A 390 -19.10 -12.11 1.44
C PRO A 390 -18.26 -13.39 1.44
N PRO A 391 -17.90 -13.96 2.61
CA PRO A 391 -16.95 -15.07 2.69
C PRO A 391 -17.28 -16.25 1.77
N ALA A 392 -18.56 -16.64 1.68
CA ALA A 392 -19.00 -17.75 0.83
C ALA A 392 -18.85 -17.47 -0.68
N GLU A 393 -19.04 -16.22 -1.10
CA GLU A 393 -18.91 -15.82 -2.51
C GLU A 393 -17.44 -15.67 -2.90
N ARG A 394 -16.61 -15.16 -1.98
CA ARG A 394 -15.16 -15.16 -2.12
C ARG A 394 -14.59 -16.56 -2.19
N GLU A 395 -15.04 -17.46 -1.32
CA GLU A 395 -14.62 -18.87 -1.31
C GLU A 395 -15.02 -19.57 -2.61
N ARG A 396 -16.24 -19.32 -3.11
CA ARG A 396 -16.68 -19.83 -4.42
C ARG A 396 -15.81 -19.29 -5.56
N LEU A 397 -15.58 -17.98 -5.63
CA LEU A 397 -14.78 -17.38 -6.70
C LEU A 397 -13.31 -17.78 -6.61
N MET A 398 -12.77 -17.92 -5.40
CA MET A 398 -11.44 -18.50 -5.19
C MET A 398 -11.41 -19.95 -5.64
N THR A 399 -12.45 -20.74 -5.40
CA THR A 399 -12.55 -22.13 -5.87
C THR A 399 -12.64 -22.20 -7.39
N GLU A 400 -13.48 -21.38 -8.02
CA GLU A 400 -13.58 -21.30 -9.48
C GLU A 400 -12.27 -20.81 -10.11
N TRP A 401 -11.61 -19.84 -9.47
CA TRP A 401 -10.32 -19.33 -9.89
C TRP A 401 -9.22 -20.39 -9.74
N VAL A 402 -9.21 -21.14 -8.63
CA VAL A 402 -8.31 -22.29 -8.41
C VAL A 402 -8.58 -23.39 -9.43
N GLN A 403 -9.83 -23.72 -9.74
CA GLN A 403 -10.16 -24.71 -10.77
C GLN A 403 -9.71 -24.26 -12.17
N ARG A 404 -9.91 -22.99 -12.52
CA ARG A 404 -9.39 -22.42 -13.78
C ARG A 404 -7.88 -22.39 -13.82
N LYS A 405 -7.24 -22.07 -12.68
CA LYS A 405 -5.80 -22.16 -12.48
C LYS A 405 -5.33 -23.60 -12.66
N ASP A 406 -6.01 -24.60 -12.11
CA ASP A 406 -5.63 -26.01 -12.26
C ASP A 406 -5.76 -26.48 -13.72
N VAL A 407 -6.77 -25.98 -14.45
CA VAL A 407 -6.88 -26.20 -15.90
C VAL A 407 -5.74 -25.53 -16.65
N LEU A 408 -5.37 -24.29 -16.28
CA LEU A 408 -4.22 -23.58 -16.86
C LEU A 408 -2.90 -24.28 -16.55
N VAL A 409 -2.69 -24.71 -15.31
CA VAL A 409 -1.51 -25.43 -14.84
C VAL A 409 -1.43 -26.80 -15.52
N SER A 410 -2.52 -27.55 -15.64
CA SER A 410 -2.57 -28.83 -16.34
C SER A 410 -2.28 -28.68 -17.84
N ARG A 411 -2.84 -27.64 -18.49
CA ARG A 411 -2.52 -27.30 -19.89
C ARG A 411 -1.06 -26.90 -20.04
N MET A 412 -0.53 -26.16 -19.08
CA MET A 412 0.86 -25.71 -19.07
C MET A 412 1.83 -26.88 -18.83
N ASP A 413 1.51 -27.82 -17.94
CA ASP A 413 2.30 -29.02 -17.67
C ASP A 413 2.28 -29.96 -18.89
N THR A 414 1.11 -30.17 -19.49
CA THR A 414 0.97 -30.91 -20.76
C THR A 414 1.78 -30.26 -21.89
N TRP A 415 1.74 -28.94 -21.99
CA TRP A 415 2.51 -28.19 -22.98
C TRP A 415 4.02 -28.25 -22.71
N LEU A 416 4.46 -28.12 -21.45
CA LEU A 416 5.87 -28.23 -21.05
C LEU A 416 6.42 -29.63 -21.35
N GLN A 417 5.68 -30.69 -21.02
CA GLN A 417 6.07 -32.07 -21.34
C GLN A 417 6.18 -32.28 -22.86
N ALA A 418 5.30 -31.66 -23.65
CA ALA A 418 5.37 -31.70 -25.10
C ALA A 418 6.57 -30.94 -25.68
N GLN A 419 7.03 -29.85 -25.04
CA GLN A 419 8.26 -29.15 -25.43
C GLN A 419 9.53 -29.90 -25.02
N ILE A 420 9.57 -30.48 -23.81
CA ILE A 420 10.71 -31.30 -23.33
C ILE A 420 10.91 -32.54 -24.21
N SER A 421 9.83 -33.08 -24.76
CA SER A 421 9.86 -34.27 -25.63
C SER A 421 10.28 -33.97 -27.09
N ARG A 422 10.34 -32.69 -27.49
CA ARG A 422 10.80 -32.25 -28.82
C ARG A 422 12.24 -31.81 -28.74
#